data_AF-A0A4Q3RDQ4-F1
#
_entry.id   AF-A0A4Q3RDQ4-F1
#
_cell.length_a   1.000
_cell.length_b   1.000
_cell.length_c   1.000
_cell.angle_alpha   90.00
_cell.angle_beta   90.00
_cell.angle_gamma   90.00
#
_symmetry.space_group_name_H-M   'P 1'
#
loop_
_entity.id
_entity.type
_entity.pdbx_description
1 polymer ?
#
loop_
_entity_poly.entity_id
_entity_poly.type
_entity_poly.pdbx_seq_one_letter_code
_entity_poly.pdbx_strand_id
1 'polypeptide(L)'
;MFGDAVLWQVYPNPSPGKFNLIYQLNSGEKLIASLYDAKGSLVKEYRISANGFLQKLNIDVSANNYASGMYLLKVNAAGNQQSFKMYKQ
;
A
#
# COMPACT_ATOMS: atom_id res chain seq x y z
N MET A 1 21.57 4.15 -19.11
CA MET A 1 20.46 4.74 -18.34
C MET A 1 19.94 3.67 -17.41
N PHE A 2 20.25 3.77 -16.11
CA PHE A 2 19.59 2.94 -15.10
C PHE A 2 18.24 3.64 -14.87
N GLY A 3 17.15 3.07 -15.38
CA GLY A 3 15.82 3.60 -15.11
C GLY A 3 15.59 3.55 -13.61
N ASP A 4 15.21 4.67 -13.01
CA ASP A 4 14.85 4.78 -11.60
C ASP A 4 13.78 3.71 -11.31
N ALA A 5 14.20 2.60 -10.71
CA ALA A 5 13.29 1.55 -10.33
C ALA A 5 12.31 2.14 -9.32
N VAL A 6 11.04 2.23 -9.69
CA VAL A 6 10.00 2.75 -8.80
C VAL A 6 10.01 1.87 -7.54
N LEU A 7 10.47 2.44 -6.43
CA LEU A 7 10.62 1.69 -5.19
C LEU A 7 9.26 1.57 -4.52
N TRP A 8 8.68 0.38 -4.56
CA TRP A 8 7.45 0.04 -3.85
C TRP A 8 7.69 -1.09 -2.86
N GLN A 9 7.53 -0.81 -1.57
CA GLN A 9 7.77 -1.81 -0.53
C GLN A 9 6.74 -1.68 0.59
N VAL A 10 6.22 -2.82 1.04
CA VAL A 10 5.37 -2.89 2.22
C VAL A 10 6.12 -3.55 3.38
N TYR A 11 6.12 -2.89 4.54
CA TYR A 11 6.80 -3.36 5.75
C TYR A 11 6.18 -2.77 7.04
N PRO A 12 6.36 -3.42 8.20
CA PRO A 12 6.78 -4.80 8.35
C PRO A 12 5.72 -5.75 7.76
N ASN A 13 6.14 -6.92 7.29
CA ASN A 13 5.23 -7.95 6.82
C ASN A 13 5.86 -9.33 7.12
N PRO A 14 5.31 -10.13 8.05
CA PRO A 14 4.07 -9.93 8.83
C PRO A 14 4.07 -8.75 9.81
N SER A 15 2.90 -8.40 10.37
CA SER A 15 2.71 -7.29 11.32
C SER A 15 1.51 -7.52 12.26
N PRO A 16 1.44 -6.92 13.47
CA PRO A 16 0.23 -6.87 14.31
C PRO A 16 -0.91 -5.99 13.73
N GLY A 17 -0.86 -5.68 12.43
CA GLY A 17 -1.87 -4.89 11.73
C GLY A 17 -1.45 -3.46 11.39
N LYS A 18 -0.19 -3.07 11.61
CA LYS A 18 0.34 -1.76 11.18
C LYS A 18 1.39 -1.95 10.09
N PHE A 19 1.08 -1.48 8.90
CA PHE A 19 1.94 -1.59 7.72
C PHE A 19 2.28 -0.19 7.22
N ASN A 20 3.39 -0.10 6.49
CA ASN A 20 3.80 1.08 5.76
C ASN A 20 4.04 0.67 4.31
N LEU A 21 3.54 1.45 3.37
CA LEU A 21 3.96 1.42 1.98
C LEU A 21 4.98 2.54 1.75
N ILE A 22 6.22 2.19 1.40
CA ILE A 22 7.17 3.13 0.78
C ILE A 22 6.88 3.17 -0.71
N TYR A 23 6.78 4.39 -1.24
CA TYR A 23 6.63 4.65 -2.67
C TYR A 23 7.38 5.93 -3.05
N GLN A 24 7.84 6.00 -4.29
CA GLN A 24 8.33 7.23 -4.90
C GLN A 24 7.64 7.38 -6.26
N LEU A 25 7.03 8.54 -6.48
CA LEU A 25 6.28 8.88 -7.69
C LEU A 25 6.64 10.30 -8.09
N ASN A 26 6.45 10.63 -9.37
CA ASN A 26 6.70 11.99 -9.84
C ASN A 26 5.73 12.98 -9.20
N SER A 27 6.16 14.23 -9.04
CA SER A 27 5.30 15.27 -8.48
C SER A 27 4.00 15.41 -9.29
N GLY A 28 2.86 15.41 -8.59
CA GLY A 28 1.53 15.50 -9.21
C GLY A 28 0.91 14.17 -9.65
N GLU A 29 1.68 13.07 -9.69
CA GLU A 29 1.11 11.73 -9.95
C GLU A 29 0.17 11.33 -8.82
N LYS A 30 -0.88 10.58 -9.16
CA LYS A 30 -1.88 10.11 -8.21
C LYS A 30 -1.60 8.66 -7.86
N LEU A 31 -1.43 8.41 -6.57
CA LEU A 31 -1.46 7.08 -5.96
C LEU A 31 -2.89 6.75 -5.54
N ILE A 32 -3.41 5.63 -6.03
CA ILE A 32 -4.63 5.00 -5.54
C ILE A 32 -4.24 3.67 -4.89
N ALA A 33 -4.40 3.55 -3.58
CA ALA A 33 -4.10 2.33 -2.83
C ALA A 33 -5.40 1.74 -2.25
N SER A 34 -5.81 0.58 -2.74
CA SER A 34 -7.05 -0.11 -2.35
C SER A 34 -6.70 -1.35 -1.53
N LEU A 35 -7.18 -1.38 -0.29
CA LEU A 35 -6.96 -2.45 0.67
C LEU A 35 -8.16 -3.40 0.69
N TYR A 36 -7.92 -4.69 0.49
CA TYR A 36 -8.94 -5.73 0.51
C TYR A 36 -8.67 -6.75 1.61
N ASP A 37 -9.73 -7.29 2.21
CA ASP A 37 -9.64 -8.43 3.12
C ASP A 37 -9.52 -9.76 2.35
N ALA A 38 -9.38 -10.87 3.09
CA ALA A 38 -9.30 -12.21 2.52
C ALA A 38 -10.55 -12.65 1.73
N LYS A 39 -11.70 -11.99 1.94
CA LYS A 39 -12.95 -12.24 1.19
C LYS A 39 -13.02 -11.40 -0.09
N GLY A 40 -12.02 -10.55 -0.34
CA GLY A 40 -12.01 -9.61 -1.47
C GLY A 40 -12.86 -8.36 -1.24
N SER A 41 -13.33 -8.12 -0.01
CA SER A 41 -14.10 -6.91 0.32
C SER A 41 -13.17 -5.71 0.45
N LEU A 42 -13.53 -4.58 -0.14
CA LEU A 42 -12.76 -3.33 0.00
C LEU A 42 -12.88 -2.81 1.45
N VAL A 43 -11.75 -2.79 2.14
CA VAL A 43 -11.64 -2.33 3.52
C VAL A 43 -11.41 -0.82 3.57
N LYS A 44 -10.51 -0.32 2.72
CA LYS A 44 -10.13 1.09 2.69
C LYS A 44 -9.50 1.45 1.36
N GLU A 45 -9.68 2.70 0.93
CA GLU A 45 -9.00 3.27 -0.22
C GLU A 45 -8.27 4.56 0.19
N TYR A 46 -7.05 4.74 -0.30
CA TYR A 46 -6.25 5.93 -0.12
C TYR A 46 -6.02 6.58 -1.49
N ARG A 47 -6.20 7.90 -1.57
CA ARG A 47 -5.92 8.71 -2.77
C ARG A 47 -4.95 9.82 -2.39
N ILE A 48 -3.75 9.79 -2.95
CA ILE A 48 -2.66 10.69 -2.56
C ILE A 48 -2.03 11.28 -3.81
N SER A 49 -1.78 12.59 -3.80
CA SER A 49 -0.94 13.25 -4.80
C SER A 49 0.51 13.20 -4.35
N ALA A 50 1.38 12.69 -5.21
CA ALA A 50 2.80 12.56 -4.92
C ALA A 50 3.53 13.89 -5.02
N ASN A 51 4.64 14.00 -4.29
CA ASN A 51 5.44 15.23 -4.21
C ASN A 51 6.79 15.14 -4.97
N GLY A 52 7.07 14.04 -5.66
CA GLY A 52 8.35 13.82 -6.36
C GLY A 52 9.44 13.17 -5.50
N PHE A 53 9.21 12.96 -4.20
CA PHE A 53 10.16 12.39 -3.26
C PHE A 53 9.68 11.05 -2.71
N LEU A 54 10.56 10.36 -1.97
CA LEU A 54 10.21 9.16 -1.24
C LEU A 54 9.14 9.49 -0.18
N GLN A 55 8.01 8.79 -0.23
CA GLN A 55 6.88 8.98 0.66
C GLN A 55 6.49 7.67 1.35
N LYS A 56 5.76 7.81 2.45
CA LYS A 56 5.27 6.70 3.25
C LYS A 56 3.77 6.83 3.48
N LEU A 57 3.03 5.79 3.10
CA LEU A 57 1.61 5.64 3.42
C LEU A 57 1.45 4.67 4.59
N ASN A 58 0.86 5.13 5.69
CA ASN A 58 0.52 4.29 6.84
C ASN A 58 -0.79 3.55 6.58
N ILE A 59 -0.78 2.24 6.81
CA ILE A 59 -1.94 1.36 6.65
C ILE A 59 -2.18 0.68 8.00
N ASP A 60 -3.32 0.97 8.61
CA ASP A 60 -3.67 0.45 9.93
C ASP A 60 -4.94 -0.43 9.85
N VAL A 61 -4.75 -1.70 10.16
CA VAL A 61 -5.77 -2.74 10.37
C VAL A 61 -5.59 -3.40 11.75
N SER A 62 -4.95 -2.72 12.70
CA SER A 62 -4.67 -3.27 14.03
C SER A 62 -5.90 -3.33 14.94
N ALA A 63 -6.93 -2.54 14.64
CA ALA A 63 -8.18 -2.55 15.42
C ALA A 63 -8.84 -3.95 15.43
N ASN A 64 -9.50 -4.29 16.55
CA ASN A 64 -10.05 -5.63 16.82
C ASN A 64 -11.20 -6.04 15.88
N ASN A 65 -11.81 -5.09 15.17
CA ASN A 65 -12.84 -5.34 14.16
C ASN A 65 -12.26 -5.86 12.84
N TYR A 66 -10.94 -5.83 12.65
CA TYR A 66 -10.24 -6.42 11.51
C TYR A 66 -9.75 -7.82 11.86
N ALA A 67 -10.14 -8.83 11.09
CA ALA A 67 -9.69 -10.21 11.29
C ALA A 67 -8.17 -10.35 11.09
N SER A 68 -7.50 -11.18 11.88
CA SER A 68 -6.14 -11.60 11.56
C SER A 68 -6.12 -12.42 10.27
N GLY A 69 -4.98 -12.41 9.57
CA GLY A 69 -4.81 -13.12 8.31
C GLY A 69 -4.33 -12.23 7.16
N MET A 70 -4.62 -12.66 5.94
CA MET A 70 -4.14 -12.01 4.72
C MET A 70 -5.02 -10.82 4.32
N TYR A 71 -4.36 -9.72 4.02
CA TYR A 71 -4.90 -8.55 3.32
C TYR A 71 -4.17 -8.37 1.98
N LEU A 72 -4.88 -7.81 1.00
CA LEU A 72 -4.30 -7.46 -0.30
C LEU A 72 -4.31 -5.95 -0.46
N LEU A 73 -3.14 -5.34 -0.58
CA LEU A 73 -2.99 -3.94 -0.97
C LEU A 73 -2.73 -3.88 -2.47
N LYS A 74 -3.69 -3.36 -3.24
CA LYS A 74 -3.49 -3.00 -4.65
C LYS A 74 -3.13 -1.53 -4.74
N VAL A 75 -2.06 -1.21 -5.45
CA VAL A 75 -1.65 0.18 -5.72
C VAL A 75 -1.64 0.43 -7.21
N ASN A 76 -2.19 1.57 -7.60
CA ASN A 76 -2.21 2.06 -8.96
C ASN A 76 -1.65 3.49 -8.99
N ALA A 77 -0.67 3.73 -9.85
CA ALA A 77 -0.11 5.05 -10.10
C ALA A 77 0.54 5.11 -11.48
N ALA A 78 0.39 6.24 -12.18
CA ALA A 78 1.03 6.47 -13.49
C ALA A 78 0.80 5.34 -14.52
N GLY A 79 -0.39 4.71 -14.49
CA GLY A 79 -0.72 3.57 -15.36
C GLY A 79 -0.12 2.23 -14.95
N ASN A 80 0.73 2.20 -13.92
CA ASN A 80 1.29 0.98 -13.33
C ASN A 80 0.42 0.48 -12.19
N GLN A 81 0.27 -0.84 -12.09
CA GLN A 81 -0.42 -1.50 -10.99
C GLN A 81 0.49 -2.52 -10.31
N GLN A 82 0.56 -2.47 -9.00
CA GLN A 82 1.26 -3.46 -8.18
C GLN A 82 0.36 -3.96 -7.05
N SER A 83 0.65 -5.15 -6.52
CA SER A 83 -0.14 -5.74 -5.44
C SER A 83 0.77 -6.36 -4.39
N PHE A 84 0.43 -6.16 -3.12
CA PHE A 84 1.16 -6.68 -1.97
C PHE A 84 0.23 -7.51 -1.09
N LYS A 85 0.67 -8.72 -0.74
CA LYS A 85 0.02 -9.51 0.31
C LYS A 85 0.59 -9.08 1.67
N MET A 86 -0.27 -8.70 2.58
CA MET A 86 0.07 -8.28 3.94
C MET A 86 -0.52 -9.27 4.94
N TYR A 87 0.29 -9.75 5.87
CA TYR A 87 -0.14 -10.76 6.86
C TYR A 87 -0.26 -10.11 8.23
N LYS A 88 -1.52 -9.90 8.67
CA LYS A 88 -1.84 -9.49 10.04
C LYS A 88 -1.77 -10.71 10.96
N GLN A 89 -1.03 -10.59 12.07
CA GLN A 89 -0.98 -11.58 13.15
C GLN A 89 -1.94 -11.16 14.26
#